data_AF-A0A6L4WMY8-F1
#
_entry.id   AF-A0A6L4WMY8-F1
#
_cell.length_a   1.000
_cell.length_b   1.000
_cell.length_c   1.000
_cell.angle_alpha   90.00
_cell.angle_beta   90.00
_cell.angle_gamma   90.00
#
_symmetry.space_group_name_H-M   'P 1'
#
loop_
_entity.id
_entity.type
_entity.pdbx_description
1 polymer ?
#
loop_
_entity_poly.entity_id
_entity_poly.type
_entity_poly.pdbx_seq_one_letter_code
_entity_poly.pdbx_strand_id
1 'polypeptide(L)'
;MSKKAILGIIVLIAFILAPLGIRNIVDTTIKSQKLELNDKGILLSIDNTQGYLNSVRDFTLTITNEVKFKEYLTDILLEKYPVYEVFINNFRKSDSKKFDEFLKGIVFKGNIKSSNINPSSDIEVYTYLDKFSDEIMSKIKEDKESSKFILSFLEEESLALTILFDNEVKVKTLSLKDIDENIKTTSKSGKEVKGKFEILGHKLINNSNDKAIIADLKLDKINISINAKNNVVFLIKDIEYNMNYENQFINNGELGIK
;
A
#
# COMPACT_ATOMS: atom_id res chain seq x y z
N MET A 1 50.42 21.05 2.27
CA MET A 1 49.08 21.01 1.63
C MET A 1 48.46 22.41 1.69
N SER A 2 47.99 22.96 0.58
CA SER A 2 47.34 24.28 0.59
C SER A 2 45.99 24.18 1.30
N LYS A 3 45.52 25.25 1.97
CA LYS A 3 44.19 25.28 2.62
C LYS A 3 43.06 24.88 1.67
N LYS A 4 43.21 25.15 0.36
CA LYS A 4 42.31 24.73 -0.72
C LYS A 4 42.29 23.21 -0.95
N ALA A 5 43.43 22.54 -0.83
CA ALA A 5 43.53 21.08 -0.94
C ALA A 5 42.90 20.38 0.28
N ILE A 6 43.05 20.94 1.48
CA ILE A 6 42.41 20.43 2.71
C ILE A 6 40.89 20.59 2.62
N LEU A 7 40.40 21.75 2.15
CA LEU A 7 38.98 21.98 1.90
C LEU A 7 38.42 21.01 0.86
N GLY A 8 39.14 20.75 -0.23
CA GLY A 8 38.75 19.79 -1.27
C GLY A 8 38.65 18.36 -0.75
N ILE A 9 39.57 17.95 0.12
CA ILE A 9 39.56 16.61 0.74
C ILE A 9 38.39 16.46 1.73
N ILE A 10 38.10 17.48 2.54
CA ILE A 10 36.97 17.47 3.47
C ILE A 10 35.64 17.38 2.72
N VAL A 11 35.48 18.15 1.63
CA VAL A 11 34.30 18.09 0.77
C VAL A 11 34.17 16.70 0.13
N LEU A 12 35.26 16.12 -0.39
CA LEU A 12 35.27 14.78 -0.97
C LEU A 12 34.87 13.69 0.04
N ILE A 13 35.39 13.77 1.27
CA ILE A 13 35.04 12.84 2.36
C ILE A 13 33.57 13.01 2.74
N ALA A 14 33.06 14.24 2.82
CA ALA A 14 31.63 14.48 3.08
C ALA A 14 30.74 13.89 1.97
N PHE A 15 31.13 14.00 0.69
CA PHE A 15 30.41 13.38 -0.43
C PHE A 15 30.44 11.85 -0.39
N ILE A 16 31.50 11.24 0.13
CA ILE A 16 31.60 9.77 0.29
C ILE A 16 30.81 9.28 1.51
N LEU A 17 30.76 10.06 2.59
CA LEU A 17 30.12 9.63 3.84
C LEU A 17 28.64 9.99 3.92
N ALA A 18 28.18 11.04 3.23
CA ALA A 18 26.77 11.44 3.21
C ALA A 18 25.81 10.30 2.76
N PRO A 19 26.12 9.54 1.68
CA PRO A 19 25.40 8.32 1.31
C PRO A 19 25.22 7.32 2.45
N LEU A 20 26.25 7.15 3.28
CA LEU A 20 26.23 6.17 4.37
C LEU A 20 25.37 6.66 5.54
N GLY A 21 25.41 7.95 5.85
CA GLY A 21 24.61 8.55 6.93
C GLY A 21 23.10 8.50 6.63
N ILE A 22 22.69 8.93 5.44
CA ILE A 22 21.28 8.91 5.02
C ILE A 22 20.77 7.46 4.89
N ARG A 23 21.59 6.58 4.33
CA ARG A 23 21.29 5.14 4.29
C ARG A 23 21.04 4.57 5.69
N ASN A 24 21.85 4.94 6.67
CA ASN A 24 21.70 4.45 8.04
C ASN A 24 20.40 4.93 8.72
N ILE A 25 19.92 6.13 8.42
CA ILE A 25 18.62 6.62 8.92
C ILE A 25 17.48 5.73 8.39
N VAL A 26 17.45 5.50 7.07
CA VAL A 26 16.46 4.62 6.43
C VAL A 26 16.55 3.20 7.01
N ASP A 27 17.75 2.66 7.17
CA ASP A 27 17.95 1.32 7.73
C ASP A 27 17.50 1.22 9.21
N THR A 28 17.64 2.30 9.99
CA THR A 28 17.16 2.36 11.39
C THR A 28 15.63 2.42 11.44
N THR A 29 15.00 3.22 10.59
CA THR A 29 13.54 3.27 10.46
C THR A 29 12.99 1.91 10.06
N ILE A 30 13.61 1.22 9.09
CA ILE A 30 13.21 -0.13 8.69
C ILE A 30 13.33 -1.13 9.85
N LYS A 31 14.41 -1.07 10.64
CA LYS A 31 14.56 -1.94 11.81
C LYS A 31 13.48 -1.69 12.86
N SER A 32 13.17 -0.42 13.14
CA SER A 32 12.07 -0.05 14.05
C SER A 32 10.73 -0.59 13.55
N GLN A 33 10.42 -0.36 12.27
CA GLN A 33 9.18 -0.83 11.66
C GLN A 33 9.10 -2.35 11.63
N LYS A 34 10.21 -3.06 11.41
CA LYS A 34 10.26 -4.52 11.46
C LYS A 34 9.85 -5.07 12.83
N LEU A 35 10.29 -4.44 13.93
CA LEU A 35 9.91 -4.84 15.28
C LEU A 35 8.42 -4.56 15.52
N GLU A 36 7.96 -3.35 15.19
CA GLU A 36 6.58 -2.92 15.36
C GLU A 36 5.59 -3.82 14.58
N LEU A 37 5.91 -4.12 13.32
CA LEU A 37 5.11 -5.00 12.46
C LEU A 37 5.08 -6.43 13.01
N ASN A 38 6.20 -6.93 13.52
CA ASN A 38 6.26 -8.27 14.08
C ASN A 38 5.36 -8.41 15.33
N ASP A 39 5.31 -7.37 16.16
CA ASP A 39 4.39 -7.34 17.32
C ASP A 39 2.92 -7.38 16.89
N LYS A 40 2.62 -6.83 15.71
CA LYS A 40 1.31 -6.83 15.04
C LYS A 40 1.05 -8.06 14.16
N GLY A 41 1.93 -9.08 14.18
CA GLY A 41 1.74 -10.33 13.44
C GLY A 41 2.15 -10.29 11.96
N ILE A 42 2.95 -9.29 11.57
CA ILE A 42 3.47 -9.12 10.20
C ILE A 42 5.00 -9.24 10.23
N LEU A 43 5.55 -10.20 9.50
CA LEU A 43 6.98 -10.32 9.32
C LEU A 43 7.45 -9.46 8.14
N LEU A 44 8.32 -8.49 8.40
CA LEU A 44 9.06 -7.75 7.38
C LEU A 44 10.47 -8.32 7.21
N SER A 45 10.79 -8.75 5.99
CA SER A 45 12.13 -9.17 5.57
C SER A 45 12.65 -8.23 4.49
N ILE A 46 13.93 -7.84 4.61
CA ILE A 46 14.65 -7.17 3.53
C ILE A 46 15.48 -8.25 2.85
N ASP A 47 15.10 -8.57 1.62
CA ASP A 47 15.64 -9.73 0.89
C ASP A 47 16.91 -9.35 0.11
N ASN A 48 16.97 -8.10 -0.34
CA ASN A 48 18.10 -7.58 -1.09
C ASN A 48 18.26 -6.07 -0.86
N THR A 49 19.48 -5.57 -1.01
CA THR A 49 19.79 -4.14 -0.94
C THR A 49 20.90 -3.82 -1.92
N GLN A 50 20.62 -2.90 -2.84
CA GLN A 50 21.52 -2.54 -3.92
C GLN A 50 21.58 -1.03 -4.13
N GLY A 51 22.73 -0.56 -4.65
CA GLY A 51 22.97 0.85 -4.99
C GLY A 51 23.60 1.71 -3.87
N TYR A 52 24.47 2.64 -4.30
CA TYR A 52 25.26 3.50 -3.40
C TYR A 52 24.72 4.93 -3.32
N LEU A 53 24.49 5.60 -4.45
CA LEU A 53 23.93 6.97 -4.47
C LEU A 53 22.41 6.99 -4.33
N ASN A 54 21.76 6.00 -4.93
CA ASN A 54 20.36 5.67 -4.72
C ASN A 54 20.32 4.23 -4.26
N SER A 55 19.47 3.92 -3.29
CA SER A 55 19.29 2.56 -2.81
C SER A 55 17.95 2.01 -3.26
N VAL A 56 17.95 0.74 -3.65
CA VAL A 56 16.75 -0.06 -3.85
C VAL A 56 16.84 -1.22 -2.87
N ARG A 57 15.83 -1.37 -2.02
CA ARG A 57 15.72 -2.45 -1.03
C ARG A 57 14.50 -3.28 -1.36
N ASP A 58 14.71 -4.52 -1.76
CA ASP A 58 13.61 -5.45 -2.02
C ASP A 58 13.15 -6.03 -0.69
N PHE A 59 11.84 -6.12 -0.47
CA PHE A 59 11.28 -6.60 0.78
C PHE A 59 10.12 -7.58 0.56
N THR A 60 9.89 -8.38 1.58
CA THR A 60 8.74 -9.27 1.72
C THR A 60 8.02 -8.98 3.04
N LEU A 61 6.70 -8.81 2.98
CA LEU A 61 5.79 -8.74 4.12
C LEU A 61 4.94 -10.00 4.15
N THR A 62 4.98 -10.73 5.26
CA THR A 62 4.18 -11.94 5.43
C THR A 62 3.31 -11.82 6.67
N ILE A 63 2.01 -12.12 6.55
CA ILE A 63 1.14 -12.25 7.71
C ILE A 63 1.47 -13.60 8.39
N THR A 64 2.14 -13.55 9.53
CA THR A 64 2.58 -14.74 10.29
C THR A 64 1.72 -15.03 11.51
N ASN A 65 0.96 -14.03 11.99
CA ASN A 65 -0.03 -14.21 13.04
C ASN A 65 -1.30 -13.41 12.70
N GLU A 66 -2.26 -14.12 12.14
CA GLU A 66 -3.55 -13.61 11.68
C GLU A 66 -4.39 -12.97 12.79
N VAL A 67 -4.31 -13.49 14.02
CA VAL A 67 -5.07 -12.96 15.16
C VAL A 67 -4.55 -11.57 15.54
N LYS A 68 -3.23 -11.43 15.70
CA LYS A 68 -2.58 -10.15 16.00
C LYS A 68 -2.80 -9.13 14.88
N PHE A 69 -2.71 -9.57 13.63
CA PHE A 69 -2.91 -8.69 12.48
C PHE A 69 -4.36 -8.21 12.39
N LYS A 70 -5.34 -9.09 12.65
CA LYS A 70 -6.76 -8.74 12.72
C LYS A 70 -7.03 -7.72 13.82
N GLU A 71 -6.47 -7.92 15.01
CA GLU A 71 -6.60 -6.97 16.12
C GLU A 71 -6.03 -5.61 15.73
N TYR A 72 -4.79 -5.58 15.22
CA TYR A 72 -4.15 -4.36 14.72
C TYR A 72 -4.98 -3.63 13.66
N LEU A 73 -5.49 -4.34 12.64
CA LEU A 73 -6.33 -3.75 11.60
C LEU A 73 -7.63 -3.18 12.17
N THR A 74 -8.24 -3.91 13.11
CA THR A 74 -9.47 -3.50 13.78
C THR A 74 -9.23 -2.22 14.59
N ASP A 75 -8.15 -2.17 15.37
CA ASP A 75 -7.79 -1.02 16.19
C ASP A 75 -7.57 0.23 15.33
N ILE A 76 -6.86 0.11 14.19
CA ILE A 76 -6.70 1.21 13.24
C ILE A 76 -8.05 1.68 12.69
N LEU A 77 -8.93 0.76 12.31
CA LEU A 77 -10.23 1.11 11.73
C LEU A 77 -11.12 1.83 12.75
N LEU A 78 -11.09 1.39 14.02
CA LEU A 78 -11.82 2.03 15.12
C LEU A 78 -11.25 3.43 15.45
N GLU A 79 -9.93 3.57 15.47
CA GLU A 79 -9.27 4.84 15.73
C GLU A 79 -9.57 5.86 14.62
N LYS A 80 -9.48 5.45 13.35
CA LYS A 80 -9.65 6.35 12.20
C LYS A 80 -11.10 6.60 11.83
N TYR A 81 -11.98 5.64 12.11
CA TYR A 81 -13.39 5.71 11.73
C TYR A 81 -14.33 5.27 12.87
N PRO A 82 -14.36 6.03 13.98
CA PRO A 82 -15.15 5.67 15.15
C PRO A 82 -16.66 5.54 14.85
N VAL A 83 -17.15 6.25 13.83
CA VAL A 83 -18.55 6.18 13.38
C VAL A 83 -18.97 4.77 12.91
N TYR A 84 -18.01 3.94 12.48
CA TYR A 84 -18.27 2.55 12.06
C TYR A 84 -18.03 1.52 13.16
N GLU A 85 -17.85 1.94 14.43
CA GLU A 85 -17.53 1.05 15.55
C GLU A 85 -18.49 -0.14 15.64
N VAL A 86 -19.80 0.08 15.52
CA VAL A 86 -20.81 -1.00 15.59
C VAL A 86 -20.61 -2.04 14.49
N PHE A 87 -20.28 -1.60 13.27
CA PHE A 87 -20.02 -2.50 12.15
C PHE A 87 -18.71 -3.27 12.34
N ILE A 88 -17.65 -2.58 12.77
CA ILE A 88 -16.33 -3.17 13.00
C ILE A 88 -16.37 -4.18 14.15
N ASN A 89 -17.06 -3.85 15.25
CA ASN A 89 -17.23 -4.75 16.40
C ASN A 89 -18.13 -5.95 16.07
N ASN A 90 -19.13 -5.78 15.20
CA ASN A 90 -19.93 -6.91 14.72
C ASN A 90 -19.11 -7.82 13.80
N PHE A 91 -18.30 -7.24 12.91
CA PHE A 91 -17.37 -7.97 12.06
C PHE A 91 -16.39 -8.81 12.89
N ARG A 92 -15.85 -8.24 13.99
CA ARG A 92 -14.98 -8.94 14.95
C ARG A 92 -15.65 -10.17 15.59
N LYS A 93 -16.97 -10.14 15.81
CA LYS A 93 -17.72 -11.20 16.48
C LYS A 93 -18.24 -12.28 15.53
N SER A 94 -18.46 -11.96 14.25
CA SER A 94 -18.95 -12.91 13.25
C SER A 94 -17.79 -13.68 12.60
N ASP A 95 -17.74 -14.99 12.84
CA ASP A 95 -16.91 -15.97 12.09
C ASP A 95 -15.38 -15.72 12.13
N SER A 96 -14.86 -15.40 13.32
CA SER A 96 -13.43 -15.09 13.56
C SER A 96 -12.47 -16.11 12.94
N LYS A 97 -12.82 -17.41 13.00
CA LYS A 97 -11.98 -18.49 12.48
C LYS A 97 -11.81 -18.44 10.96
N LYS A 98 -12.88 -18.17 10.20
CA LYS A 98 -12.78 -18.05 8.74
C LYS A 98 -12.01 -16.80 8.32
N PHE A 99 -12.13 -15.73 9.08
CA PHE A 99 -11.35 -14.52 8.81
C PHE A 99 -9.86 -14.71 9.14
N ASP A 100 -9.56 -15.43 10.22
CA ASP A 100 -8.19 -15.82 10.58
C ASP A 100 -7.58 -16.70 9.46
N GLU A 101 -8.31 -17.72 9.00
CA GLU A 101 -7.91 -18.56 7.86
C GLU A 101 -7.73 -17.74 6.56
N PHE A 102 -8.59 -16.75 6.33
CA PHE A 102 -8.51 -15.85 5.18
C PHE A 102 -7.28 -14.94 5.19
N LEU A 103 -6.76 -14.56 6.36
CA LEU A 103 -5.58 -13.69 6.49
C LEU A 103 -4.26 -14.45 6.51
N LYS A 104 -4.31 -15.70 6.96
CA LYS A 104 -3.11 -16.49 7.21
C LYS A 104 -2.27 -16.70 5.96
N GLY A 105 -0.99 -16.34 6.04
CA GLY A 105 0.00 -16.66 5.02
C GLY A 105 -0.09 -15.81 3.75
N ILE A 106 -0.84 -14.69 3.78
CA ILE A 106 -0.78 -13.65 2.75
C ILE A 106 0.65 -13.09 2.70
N VAL A 107 1.16 -12.90 1.48
CA VAL A 107 2.49 -12.34 1.22
C VAL A 107 2.38 -11.16 0.28
N PHE A 108 2.98 -10.05 0.67
CA PHE A 108 3.26 -8.92 -0.19
C PHE A 108 4.76 -8.83 -0.45
N LYS A 109 5.13 -8.39 -1.64
CA LYS A 109 6.50 -8.06 -1.99
C LYS A 109 6.58 -6.65 -2.51
N GLY A 110 7.79 -6.13 -2.59
CA GLY A 110 7.96 -4.76 -3.01
C GLY A 110 9.39 -4.29 -2.97
N ASN A 111 9.58 -3.00 -3.23
CA ASN A 111 10.84 -2.34 -3.06
C ASN A 111 10.68 -0.94 -2.46
N ILE A 112 11.73 -0.52 -1.75
CA ILE A 112 11.89 0.83 -1.22
C ILE A 112 13.02 1.48 -2.00
N LYS A 113 12.73 2.56 -2.71
CA LYS A 113 13.72 3.39 -3.40
C LYS A 113 13.92 4.70 -2.65
N SER A 114 15.18 5.05 -2.41
CA SER A 114 15.51 6.34 -1.81
C SER A 114 16.85 6.87 -2.30
N SER A 115 17.00 8.21 -2.33
CA SER A 115 18.31 8.81 -2.52
C SER A 115 19.11 8.74 -1.24
N ASN A 116 20.37 8.38 -1.36
CA ASN A 116 21.32 8.42 -0.25
C ASN A 116 22.09 9.75 -0.22
N ILE A 117 22.01 10.58 -1.26
CA ILE A 117 22.74 11.87 -1.33
C ILE A 117 21.88 13.10 -1.08
N ASN A 118 20.57 13.02 -1.37
CA ASN A 118 19.66 14.13 -1.19
C ASN A 118 18.74 13.84 0.02
N PRO A 119 19.00 14.43 1.20
CA PRO A 119 18.16 14.22 2.39
C PRO A 119 16.76 14.84 2.26
N SER A 120 16.49 15.56 1.17
CA SER A 120 15.16 16.11 0.85
C SER A 120 14.47 15.35 -0.28
N SER A 121 15.04 14.24 -0.77
CA SER A 121 14.37 13.42 -1.78
C SER A 121 13.25 12.61 -1.17
N ASP A 122 12.20 12.41 -1.96
CA ASP A 122 11.11 11.50 -1.62
C ASP A 122 11.61 10.04 -1.50
N ILE A 123 10.90 9.26 -0.69
CA ILE A 123 11.07 7.81 -0.55
C ILE A 123 9.90 7.14 -1.28
N GLU A 124 10.20 6.33 -2.28
CA GLU A 124 9.19 5.56 -3.03
C GLU A 124 9.09 4.15 -2.46
N VAL A 125 7.89 3.74 -2.10
CA VAL A 125 7.58 2.37 -1.68
C VAL A 125 6.61 1.77 -2.67
N TYR A 126 7.07 0.77 -3.40
CA TYR A 126 6.25 -0.06 -4.26
C TYR A 126 5.93 -1.36 -3.53
N THR A 127 4.65 -1.73 -3.45
CA THR A 127 4.18 -2.96 -2.81
C THR A 127 3.15 -3.63 -3.69
N TYR A 128 3.23 -4.93 -3.86
CA TYR A 128 2.24 -5.72 -4.59
C TYR A 128 1.92 -7.02 -3.85
N LEU A 129 0.73 -7.55 -4.13
CA LEU A 129 0.33 -8.86 -3.61
C LEU A 129 1.05 -9.97 -4.39
N ASP A 130 1.91 -10.72 -3.71
CA ASP A 130 2.63 -11.86 -4.28
C ASP A 130 1.83 -13.17 -4.09
N LYS A 131 1.09 -13.26 -2.98
CA LYS A 131 0.37 -14.47 -2.61
C LYS A 131 -0.85 -14.16 -1.73
N PHE A 132 -2.01 -14.71 -2.10
CA PHE A 132 -3.18 -14.75 -1.22
C PHE A 132 -2.94 -15.70 -0.03
N SER A 133 -3.93 -15.85 0.86
CA SER A 133 -3.83 -16.76 1.99
C SER A 133 -3.67 -18.22 1.58
N ASP A 134 -3.13 -19.02 2.49
CA ASP A 134 -2.87 -20.45 2.25
C ASP A 134 -4.12 -21.20 1.78
N GLU A 135 -5.28 -20.91 2.38
CA GLU A 135 -6.56 -21.51 2.02
C GLU A 135 -6.96 -21.17 0.58
N ILE A 136 -6.89 -19.88 0.21
CA ILE A 136 -7.22 -19.41 -1.13
C ILE A 136 -6.26 -20.02 -2.15
N MET A 137 -4.96 -20.02 -1.85
CA MET A 137 -3.95 -20.60 -2.73
C MET A 137 -4.16 -22.12 -2.91
N SER A 138 -4.63 -22.84 -1.90
CA SER A 138 -5.00 -24.26 -2.05
C SER A 138 -6.17 -24.43 -3.01
N LYS A 139 -7.25 -23.66 -2.82
CA LYS A 139 -8.45 -23.71 -3.69
C LYS A 139 -8.13 -23.35 -5.13
N ILE A 140 -7.28 -22.33 -5.34
CA ILE A 140 -6.85 -21.92 -6.68
C ILE A 140 -6.12 -23.07 -7.38
N LYS A 141 -5.26 -23.83 -6.67
CA LYS A 141 -4.51 -24.94 -7.27
C LYS A 141 -5.37 -26.13 -7.65
N GLU A 142 -6.52 -26.30 -7.01
CA GLU A 142 -7.46 -27.38 -7.31
C GLU A 142 -8.27 -27.12 -8.61
N ASP A 143 -8.48 -25.86 -9.00
CA ASP A 143 -9.18 -25.46 -10.21
C ASP A 143 -8.20 -25.00 -11.32
N LYS A 144 -7.97 -25.87 -12.32
CA LYS A 144 -7.02 -25.61 -13.41
C LYS A 144 -7.35 -24.39 -14.29
N GLU A 145 -8.62 -23.99 -14.42
CA GLU A 145 -8.98 -22.81 -15.22
C GLU A 145 -8.83 -21.53 -14.40
N SER A 146 -9.38 -21.49 -13.19
CA SER A 146 -9.26 -20.32 -12.30
C SER A 146 -7.81 -20.06 -11.87
N SER A 147 -7.00 -21.13 -11.77
CA SER A 147 -5.57 -21.04 -11.47
C SER A 147 -4.80 -20.18 -12.47
N LYS A 148 -5.03 -20.35 -13.77
CA LYS A 148 -4.29 -19.61 -14.79
C LYS A 148 -4.53 -18.11 -14.69
N PHE A 149 -5.80 -17.71 -14.55
CA PHE A 149 -6.14 -16.29 -14.45
C PHE A 149 -5.58 -15.67 -13.17
N ILE A 150 -5.78 -16.30 -12.01
CA ILE A 150 -5.37 -15.71 -10.73
C ILE A 150 -3.84 -15.71 -10.58
N LEU A 151 -3.14 -16.74 -11.05
CA LEU A 151 -1.68 -16.76 -11.01
C LEU A 151 -1.07 -15.71 -11.95
N SER A 152 -1.58 -15.57 -13.18
CA SER A 152 -1.13 -14.50 -14.07
C SER A 152 -1.42 -13.11 -13.49
N PHE A 153 -2.57 -12.92 -12.85
CA PHE A 153 -2.92 -11.67 -12.18
C PHE A 153 -1.97 -11.32 -11.00
N LEU A 154 -1.46 -12.32 -10.29
CA LEU A 154 -0.42 -12.14 -9.27
C LEU A 154 0.96 -11.86 -9.90
N GLU A 155 1.34 -12.60 -10.95
CA GLU A 155 2.61 -12.44 -11.68
C GLU A 155 2.71 -11.07 -12.36
N GLU A 156 1.60 -10.56 -12.88
CA GLU A 156 1.51 -9.22 -13.46
C GLU A 156 1.43 -8.12 -12.41
N GLU A 157 1.46 -8.46 -11.11
CA GLU A 157 1.41 -7.50 -10.00
C GLU A 157 0.19 -6.58 -10.10
N SER A 158 -0.95 -7.09 -10.59
CA SER A 158 -2.13 -6.26 -10.89
C SER A 158 -2.72 -5.61 -9.63
N LEU A 159 -2.48 -6.19 -8.45
CA LEU A 159 -2.74 -5.55 -7.15
C LEU A 159 -1.46 -4.94 -6.58
N ALA A 160 -1.00 -3.85 -7.21
CA ALA A 160 0.13 -3.08 -6.75
C ALA A 160 -0.25 -1.66 -6.31
N LEU A 161 0.52 -1.15 -5.35
CA LEU A 161 0.37 0.14 -4.71
C LEU A 161 1.75 0.81 -4.70
N THR A 162 1.78 2.10 -5.09
CA THR A 162 2.96 2.95 -4.89
C THR A 162 2.63 4.04 -3.89
N ILE A 163 3.47 4.20 -2.88
CA ILE A 163 3.39 5.29 -1.93
C ILE A 163 4.66 6.13 -2.05
N LEU A 164 4.51 7.44 -2.24
CA LEU A 164 5.61 8.39 -2.13
C LEU A 164 5.52 9.06 -0.77
N PHE A 165 6.58 8.95 0.00
CA PHE A 165 6.77 9.69 1.24
C PHE A 165 7.71 10.87 1.00
N ASP A 166 7.50 11.97 1.72
CA ASP A 166 8.53 12.99 1.84
C ASP A 166 9.71 12.51 2.70
N ASN A 167 10.69 13.39 2.88
CA ASN A 167 11.86 13.11 3.68
C ASN A 167 11.60 13.04 5.21
N GLU A 168 10.40 13.45 5.66
CA GLU A 168 9.92 13.29 7.04
C GLU A 168 9.05 12.03 7.20
N VAL A 169 8.97 11.19 6.17
CA VAL A 169 8.14 9.96 6.13
C VAL A 169 6.64 10.27 6.19
N LYS A 170 6.21 11.48 5.79
CA LYS A 170 4.80 11.80 5.58
C LYS A 170 4.40 11.38 4.17
N VAL A 171 3.23 10.76 4.03
CA VAL A 171 2.69 10.35 2.72
C VAL A 171 2.42 11.61 1.87
N LYS A 172 3.03 11.71 0.69
CA LYS A 172 2.72 12.74 -0.33
C LYS A 172 1.70 12.25 -1.32
N THR A 173 1.89 11.03 -1.85
CA THR A 173 0.94 10.44 -2.78
C THR A 173 0.82 8.95 -2.56
N LEU A 174 -0.36 8.42 -2.86
CA LEU A 174 -0.63 7.00 -2.92
C LEU A 174 -1.33 6.73 -4.25
N SER A 175 -0.84 5.78 -5.03
CA SER A 175 -1.45 5.39 -6.31
C SER A 175 -1.57 3.88 -6.41
N LEU A 176 -2.71 3.41 -6.91
CA LEU A 176 -2.86 2.01 -7.28
C LEU A 176 -2.40 1.84 -8.72
N LYS A 177 -1.79 0.69 -9.03
CA LYS A 177 -1.50 0.32 -10.41
C LYS A 177 -2.81 0.24 -11.18
N ASP A 178 -2.79 0.76 -12.40
CA ASP A 178 -3.92 0.65 -13.31
C ASP A 178 -4.21 -0.84 -13.61
N ILE A 179 -5.47 -1.21 -13.50
CA ILE A 179 -5.97 -2.54 -13.85
C ILE A 179 -6.76 -2.37 -15.15
N ASP A 180 -6.35 -3.04 -16.22
CA ASP A 180 -7.08 -3.11 -17.50
C ASP A 180 -7.11 -4.56 -18.00
N GLU A 181 -8.07 -5.31 -17.47
CA GLU A 181 -8.16 -6.76 -17.67
C GLU A 181 -9.32 -7.12 -18.60
N ASN A 182 -9.04 -8.02 -19.55
CA ASN A 182 -10.06 -8.61 -20.41
C ASN A 182 -10.40 -10.01 -19.91
N ILE A 183 -11.63 -10.19 -19.44
CA ILE A 183 -12.10 -11.47 -18.92
C ILE A 183 -12.73 -12.26 -20.08
N LYS A 184 -12.23 -13.46 -20.33
CA LYS A 184 -12.87 -14.44 -21.21
C LYS A 184 -13.11 -15.71 -20.42
N THR A 185 -14.36 -16.12 -20.31
CA THR A 185 -14.73 -17.35 -19.61
C THR A 185 -15.82 -18.10 -20.38
N THR A 186 -15.93 -19.40 -20.15
CA THR A 186 -16.98 -20.23 -20.74
C THR A 186 -18.02 -20.54 -19.68
N SER A 187 -19.27 -20.14 -19.91
CA SER A 187 -20.36 -20.46 -19.00
C SER A 187 -20.59 -21.98 -18.91
N LYS A 188 -21.26 -22.45 -17.85
CA LYS A 188 -21.68 -23.87 -17.71
C LYS A 188 -22.54 -24.37 -18.88
N SER A 189 -23.10 -23.46 -19.68
CA SER A 189 -23.87 -23.77 -20.90
C SER A 189 -23.03 -23.87 -22.19
N GLY A 190 -21.70 -23.77 -22.09
CA GLY A 190 -20.77 -23.80 -23.23
C GLY A 190 -20.67 -22.49 -24.00
N LYS A 191 -21.36 -21.42 -23.57
CA LYS A 191 -21.29 -20.10 -24.22
C LYS A 191 -20.13 -19.28 -23.70
N GLU A 192 -19.36 -18.70 -24.61
CA GLU A 192 -18.32 -17.72 -24.32
C GLU A 192 -18.94 -16.45 -23.72
N VAL A 193 -18.40 -16.00 -22.60
CA VAL A 193 -18.71 -14.75 -21.93
C VAL A 193 -17.46 -13.89 -21.97
N LYS A 194 -17.60 -12.68 -22.51
CA LYS A 194 -16.52 -11.69 -22.58
C LYS A 194 -16.84 -10.54 -21.64
N GLY A 195 -15.85 -10.08 -20.90
CA GLY A 195 -15.98 -8.93 -20.04
C GLY A 195 -14.72 -8.09 -20.02
N LYS A 196 -14.86 -6.88 -19.49
CA LYS A 196 -13.76 -5.94 -19.25
C LYS A 196 -13.85 -5.44 -17.81
N PHE A 197 -12.72 -5.47 -17.12
CA PHE A 197 -12.56 -4.93 -15.77
C PHE A 197 -11.45 -3.87 -15.81
N GLU A 198 -11.83 -2.61 -15.59
CA GLU A 198 -10.89 -1.48 -15.56
C GLU A 198 -11.01 -0.72 -14.24
N ILE A 199 -9.86 -0.43 -13.63
CA ILE A 199 -9.70 0.58 -12.58
C ILE A 199 -8.48 1.40 -12.96
N LEU A 200 -8.69 2.65 -13.40
CA LEU A 200 -7.65 3.50 -13.96
C LEU A 200 -7.51 4.82 -13.19
N GLY A 201 -6.28 5.31 -13.08
CA GLY A 201 -5.97 6.64 -12.60
C GLY A 201 -6.25 6.87 -11.12
N HIS A 202 -6.28 5.81 -10.30
CA HIS A 202 -6.50 5.95 -8.87
C HIS A 202 -5.28 6.57 -8.18
N LYS A 203 -5.44 7.78 -7.66
CA LYS A 203 -4.40 8.53 -6.98
C LYS A 203 -4.98 9.34 -5.83
N LEU A 204 -4.39 9.18 -4.64
CA LEU A 204 -4.54 10.09 -3.52
C LEU A 204 -3.32 11.01 -3.48
N ILE A 205 -3.55 12.31 -3.39
CA ILE A 205 -2.52 13.34 -3.18
C ILE A 205 -2.77 13.96 -1.82
N ASN A 206 -1.80 13.87 -0.93
CA ASN A 206 -1.85 14.50 0.38
C ASN A 206 -1.24 15.91 0.28
N ASN A 207 -2.08 16.92 0.47
CA ASN A 207 -1.70 18.33 0.52
C ASN A 207 -1.78 18.89 1.95
N SER A 208 -1.87 18.00 2.95
CA SER A 208 -1.99 18.38 4.35
C SER A 208 -0.76 19.15 4.82
N ASN A 209 -0.98 20.03 5.78
CA ASN A 209 0.06 20.75 6.49
C ASN A 209 -0.27 20.74 7.99
N ASP A 210 0.57 21.38 8.81
CA ASP A 210 0.40 21.39 10.27
C ASP A 210 -0.91 22.02 10.75
N LYS A 211 -1.64 22.74 9.89
CA LYS A 211 -2.88 23.46 10.22
C LYS A 211 -4.14 22.82 9.65
N ALA A 212 -4.03 22.04 8.57
CA ALA A 212 -5.18 21.49 7.86
C ALA A 212 -4.86 20.12 7.25
N ILE A 213 -5.83 19.21 7.34
CA ILE A 213 -5.77 17.93 6.63
C ILE A 213 -6.45 18.13 5.28
N ILE A 214 -5.64 18.08 4.22
CA ILE A 214 -6.08 18.28 2.84
C ILE A 214 -5.64 17.07 2.02
N ALA A 215 -6.58 16.44 1.33
CA ALA A 215 -6.26 15.33 0.43
C ALA A 215 -7.17 15.32 -0.79
N ASP A 216 -6.57 15.14 -1.96
CA ASP A 216 -7.29 15.05 -3.22
C ASP A 216 -7.30 13.58 -3.66
N LEU A 217 -8.50 13.02 -3.82
CA LEU A 217 -8.73 11.69 -4.37
C LEU A 217 -9.12 11.84 -5.85
N LYS A 218 -8.36 11.21 -6.72
CA LYS A 218 -8.64 11.12 -8.15
C LYS A 218 -8.85 9.66 -8.56
N LEU A 219 -9.83 9.44 -9.43
CA LEU A 219 -10.11 8.16 -10.06
C LEU A 219 -10.67 8.42 -11.46
N ASP A 220 -9.89 8.11 -12.48
CA ASP A 220 -10.22 8.43 -13.87
C ASP A 220 -11.35 7.54 -14.39
N LYS A 221 -11.32 6.23 -14.08
CA LYS A 221 -12.31 5.28 -14.58
C LYS A 221 -12.43 4.04 -13.73
N ILE A 222 -13.67 3.64 -13.44
CA ILE A 222 -14.03 2.26 -13.07
C ILE A 222 -14.99 1.74 -14.13
N ASN A 223 -14.67 0.61 -14.76
CA ASN A 223 -15.57 -0.04 -15.71
C ASN A 223 -15.62 -1.54 -15.44
N ILE A 224 -16.83 -2.05 -15.23
CA ILE A 224 -17.11 -3.47 -15.19
C ILE A 224 -18.15 -3.73 -16.27
N SER A 225 -17.72 -4.37 -17.35
CA SER A 225 -18.62 -4.76 -18.43
C SER A 225 -18.61 -6.27 -18.61
N ILE A 226 -19.78 -6.88 -18.70
CA ILE A 226 -19.96 -8.31 -18.95
C ILE A 226 -20.97 -8.44 -20.09
N ASN A 227 -20.50 -8.94 -21.22
CA ASN A 227 -21.30 -9.22 -22.40
C ASN A 227 -21.87 -10.64 -22.26
N ALA A 228 -23.00 -10.72 -21.54
CA ALA A 228 -23.84 -11.91 -21.41
C ALA A 228 -25.26 -11.59 -21.92
N LYS A 229 -26.19 -12.55 -21.89
CA LYS A 229 -27.56 -12.40 -22.42
C LYS A 229 -28.25 -11.07 -22.05
N ASN A 230 -27.95 -10.51 -20.87
CA ASN A 230 -28.41 -9.20 -20.41
C ASN A 230 -27.21 -8.28 -20.08
N ASN A 231 -26.45 -7.85 -21.10
CA ASN A 231 -25.29 -6.95 -20.98
C ASN A 231 -25.26 -6.13 -19.68
N VAL A 232 -24.34 -6.47 -18.78
CA VAL A 232 -24.14 -5.73 -17.54
C VAL A 232 -23.01 -4.76 -17.78
N VAL A 233 -23.28 -3.46 -17.67
CA VAL A 233 -22.28 -2.41 -17.77
C VAL A 233 -22.40 -1.51 -16.56
N PHE A 234 -21.32 -1.43 -15.79
CA PHE A 234 -21.12 -0.47 -14.71
C PHE A 234 -19.95 0.41 -15.10
N LEU A 235 -20.19 1.72 -15.20
CA LEU A 235 -19.17 2.68 -15.61
C LEU A 235 -19.26 3.91 -14.72
N ILE A 236 -18.14 4.22 -14.07
CA ILE A 236 -17.90 5.49 -13.40
C ILE A 236 -16.66 6.13 -14.04
N LYS A 237 -16.71 7.43 -14.26
CA LYS A 237 -15.62 8.22 -14.84
C LYS A 237 -15.41 9.49 -14.04
N ASP A 238 -14.17 9.96 -14.04
CA ASP A 238 -13.77 11.30 -13.60
C ASP A 238 -14.27 11.63 -12.19
N ILE A 239 -14.02 10.75 -11.23
CA ILE A 239 -14.24 11.07 -9.82
C ILE A 239 -13.06 11.89 -9.33
N GLU A 240 -13.36 13.12 -8.90
CA GLU A 240 -12.47 13.97 -8.14
C GLU A 240 -13.16 14.30 -6.80
N TYR A 241 -12.46 14.07 -5.70
CA TYR A 241 -12.96 14.38 -4.37
C TYR A 241 -11.87 15.03 -3.54
N ASN A 242 -12.14 16.26 -3.10
CA ASN A 242 -11.21 17.06 -2.30
C ASN A 242 -11.68 17.04 -0.84
N MET A 243 -10.91 16.39 0.02
CA MET A 243 -11.09 16.45 1.47
C MET A 243 -10.35 17.68 2.00
N ASN A 244 -11.08 18.55 2.70
CA ASN A 244 -10.47 19.65 3.46
C ASN A 244 -11.11 19.69 4.85
N TYR A 245 -10.35 19.28 5.85
CA TYR A 245 -10.73 19.41 7.26
C TYR A 245 -9.86 20.50 7.89
N GLU A 246 -10.40 21.72 8.00
CA GLU A 246 -9.88 22.71 8.95
C GLU A 246 -10.15 22.18 10.37
N ASN A 247 -9.06 21.77 11.03
CA ASN A 247 -8.94 21.41 12.44
C ASN A 247 -10.25 21.27 13.24
N GLN A 248 -10.65 20.03 13.54
CA GLN A 248 -11.59 19.72 14.63
C GLN A 248 -11.11 20.25 16.01
N PHE A 249 -9.92 20.86 16.11
CA PHE A 249 -9.47 21.64 17.27
C PHE A 249 -10.06 23.06 17.36
N ILE A 250 -10.48 23.69 16.25
CA ILE A 250 -11.15 25.01 16.28
C ILE A 250 -12.66 24.85 16.55
N ASN A 251 -13.22 23.67 16.24
CA ASN A 251 -14.62 23.30 16.48
C ASN A 251 -14.89 22.58 17.81
N ASN A 252 -13.88 22.39 18.66
CA ASN A 252 -14.13 22.39 20.10
C ASN A 252 -14.41 23.84 20.50
N GLY A 253 -15.57 24.33 20.04
CA GLY A 253 -16.17 25.54 20.55
C GLY A 253 -16.19 25.47 22.07
N GLU A 254 -15.92 26.61 22.69
CA GLU A 254 -16.07 26.85 24.11
C GLU A 254 -17.15 25.94 24.72
N LEU A 255 -16.76 25.05 25.63
CA LEU A 255 -17.70 24.62 26.67
C LEU A 255 -17.89 25.80 27.63
N GLY A 256 -18.54 26.84 27.12
CA GLY A 256 -19.21 27.84 27.92
C GLY A 256 -20.42 27.19 28.56
N ILE A 257 -20.18 26.50 29.67
CA ILE A 257 -21.24 26.24 30.64
C ILE A 257 -21.33 27.51 31.49
N LYS A 258 -22.41 28.25 31.31
CA LYS A 258 -22.92 29.18 32.35
C LYS A 258 -23.37 28.39 33.56
#